data_AF-A0A938UIR8-F1
#
_entry.id   AF-A0A938UIR8-F1
#
_cell.length_a   1.000
_cell.length_b   1.000
_cell.length_c   1.000
_cell.angle_alpha   90.00
_cell.angle_beta   90.00
_cell.angle_gamma   90.00
#
_symmetry.space_group_name_H-M   'P 1'
#
loop_
_entity.id
_entity.type
_entity.pdbx_description
1 polymer ?
#
loop_
_entity_poly.entity_id
_entity_poly.type
_entity_poly.pdbx_seq_one_letter_code
_entity_poly.pdbx_strand_id
1 'polypeptide(L)'
;MPTFRIRTGAAARLLAGVFAASFLCGPGAAPAVAQEARRELALPRFEGVTLDGARVSTDLLQKRRGLIFVFGSSDPDVGRTAAILDGVHADAAAANVALLGVNRDASPELARQFVRRHGFGFPVLSDRDGQISQKLRVPPTSSALLIVDAEGYVIGGIARLGEQPVDQDDALARELRRLLYLEPKDAAATPRLGIRPEAPDFDVVTLDAKTHVTLDQLAGKVVVLVFFLPTCPHCHDALKFLDGLQKQLGNPDLAIVAVSVSDKKYVVEEMVGDLGLTLVPYLDLNRRAQKAYGFNQGVPEIFVIDRGRRIVSRTDGSSPRIHVRLTLAIRQALGVANPILLEKAAYSGEELCSVCHEQPHESWTLTKHAYAFETLVEHGADRDPECLPCHTVGWGKTGGFDPKLRQEHLRGVQCESCHGRGGPHQSPEFAKAGYESVCLGCHTAEHSLHFVFGERLPLVSHAANAQLASLSLEQRQELLAKRDKRERQLFEKGDYVGSASCQSCHAKEHELWSASAHANAFGTLAKSGEQKNADCQRCHTTGFGEATGFPHGGKTFENVGCESCHGPGKRHVDDAGKSSGTILRLTEKCDSCVIMQICGSCHDDANDPGFEFELDEKLAKLRHGFREKKAAPK
;
A
#
# COMPACT_ATOMS: atom_id res chain seq x y z
N MET A 1 -25.51 45.03 -52.00
CA MET A 1 -24.46 45.91 -52.57
C MET A 1 -23.23 45.79 -51.67
N PRO A 2 -21.98 45.75 -52.17
CA PRO A 2 -21.33 44.95 -53.25
C PRO A 2 -20.32 43.92 -52.64
N THR A 3 -20.16 42.68 -53.14
CA THR A 3 -19.17 42.14 -54.12
C THR A 3 -17.69 42.55 -53.95
N PHE A 4 -16.78 41.56 -53.88
CA PHE A 4 -15.55 41.30 -54.71
C PHE A 4 -14.54 40.42 -53.93
N ARG A 5 -14.26 39.16 -54.32
CA ARG A 5 -13.25 38.66 -55.29
C ARG A 5 -11.81 39.17 -55.07
N ILE A 6 -10.89 38.23 -54.83
CA ILE A 6 -9.49 38.14 -55.32
C ILE A 6 -9.04 36.68 -55.04
N ARG A 7 -8.12 35.99 -55.72
CA ARG A 7 -7.59 35.93 -57.10
C ARG A 7 -6.47 34.87 -56.99
N THR A 8 -6.46 33.91 -57.90
CA THR A 8 -5.48 32.83 -58.02
C THR A 8 -4.13 33.29 -58.59
N GLY A 9 -3.06 32.54 -58.29
CA GLY A 9 -1.82 32.47 -59.08
C GLY A 9 -0.60 32.18 -58.20
N ALA A 10 0.36 31.32 -58.53
CA ALA A 10 0.51 30.38 -59.64
C ALA A 10 1.61 29.37 -59.23
N ALA A 11 1.44 28.13 -59.65
CA ALA A 11 2.45 27.08 -59.60
C ALA A 11 3.20 27.00 -60.94
N ALA A 12 4.47 26.60 -60.91
CA ALA A 12 5.22 25.89 -61.97
C ALA A 12 6.68 25.73 -61.47
N ARG A 13 7.40 24.61 -61.61
CA ARG A 13 7.22 23.43 -62.47
C ARG A 13 8.33 22.39 -62.15
N LEU A 14 8.03 21.10 -62.39
CA LEU A 14 8.89 20.02 -62.95
C LEU A 14 10.04 19.49 -62.05
N LEU A 15 10.23 18.18 -61.82
CA LEU A 15 10.18 17.02 -62.73
C LEU A 15 9.96 15.69 -62.00
N ALA A 16 9.52 14.70 -62.77
CA ALA A 16 9.09 13.35 -62.42
C ALA A 16 10.20 12.41 -61.91
N GLY A 17 9.78 11.40 -61.14
CA GLY A 17 10.57 10.22 -60.78
C GLY A 17 9.73 9.20 -60.04
N VAL A 18 9.19 8.23 -60.79
CA VAL A 18 8.42 7.08 -60.30
C VAL A 18 9.35 6.11 -59.56
N PHE A 19 9.00 5.73 -58.32
CA PHE A 19 9.20 4.37 -57.81
C PHE A 19 8.09 4.04 -56.82
N ALA A 20 7.29 3.03 -57.16
CA ALA A 20 6.31 2.44 -56.28
C ALA A 20 7.00 1.48 -55.29
N ALA A 21 6.66 1.59 -54.00
CA ALA A 21 6.72 0.48 -53.07
C ALA A 21 5.65 0.69 -52.00
N SER A 22 4.74 -0.27 -51.94
CA SER A 22 3.54 -0.37 -51.12
C SER A 22 3.82 -0.15 -49.63
N PHE A 23 3.11 0.80 -49.00
CA PHE A 23 2.99 0.84 -47.54
C PHE A 23 1.91 -0.13 -47.08
N LEU A 24 2.35 -1.31 -46.63
CA LEU A 24 1.57 -2.16 -45.73
C LEU A 24 1.50 -1.47 -44.37
N CYS A 25 0.28 -1.24 -43.89
CA CYS A 25 -0.02 -0.71 -42.58
C CYS A 25 0.27 -1.81 -41.53
N GLY A 26 1.40 -1.72 -40.84
CA GLY A 26 1.68 -2.50 -39.62
C GLY A 26 1.24 -1.73 -38.37
N PRO A 27 1.00 -2.40 -37.22
CA PRO A 27 0.60 -1.74 -35.99
C PRO A 27 1.74 -0.83 -35.52
N GLY A 28 1.51 0.48 -35.56
CA GLY A 28 2.46 1.46 -35.06
C GLY A 28 2.65 1.28 -33.56
N ALA A 29 3.83 0.82 -33.16
CA ALA A 29 4.30 0.97 -31.80
C ALA A 29 4.19 2.45 -31.40
N ALA A 30 3.55 2.71 -30.26
CA ALA A 30 3.48 4.04 -29.69
C ALA A 30 4.91 4.62 -29.58
N PRO A 31 5.12 5.92 -29.88
CA PRO A 31 6.43 6.51 -29.73
C PRO A 31 6.85 6.41 -28.26
N ALA A 32 8.01 5.82 -28.01
CA ALA A 32 8.61 5.74 -26.69
C ALA A 32 8.77 7.17 -26.16
N VAL A 33 8.01 7.50 -25.11
CA VAL A 33 8.21 8.71 -24.34
C VAL A 33 9.65 8.66 -23.80
N ALA A 34 10.46 9.65 -24.15
CA ALA A 34 11.84 9.74 -23.71
C ALA A 34 11.87 9.69 -22.17
N GLN A 35 12.51 8.64 -21.65
CA GLN A 35 12.59 8.32 -20.24
C GLN A 35 13.45 9.38 -19.53
N GLU A 36 12.84 10.30 -18.78
CA GLU A 36 13.58 11.21 -17.91
C GLU A 36 14.43 10.38 -16.93
N ALA A 37 15.73 10.71 -16.85
CA ALA A 37 16.66 10.02 -15.96
C ALA A 37 16.29 10.29 -14.50
N ARG A 38 16.34 9.25 -13.66
CA ARG A 38 16.11 9.35 -12.21
C ARG A 38 17.03 10.42 -11.59
N ARG A 39 16.48 11.19 -10.64
CA ARG A 39 17.24 12.19 -9.88
C ARG A 39 17.86 11.62 -8.59
N GLU A 40 17.36 10.48 -8.13
CA GLU A 40 17.84 9.82 -6.92
C GLU A 40 19.23 9.20 -7.07
N LEU A 41 19.94 9.11 -5.95
CA LEU A 41 21.26 8.50 -5.90
C LEU A 41 21.13 6.98 -5.86
N ALA A 42 21.85 6.29 -6.74
CA ALA A 42 22.03 4.86 -6.63
C ALA A 42 22.81 4.52 -5.34
N LEU A 43 22.36 3.48 -4.63
CA LEU A 43 23.03 2.95 -3.46
C LEU A 43 24.42 2.43 -3.90
N PRO A 44 25.52 2.91 -3.30
CA PRO A 44 26.84 2.41 -3.62
C PRO A 44 26.97 0.95 -3.18
N ARG A 45 27.65 0.13 -3.98
CA ARG A 45 27.98 -1.24 -3.57
C ARG A 45 29.00 -1.24 -2.44
N PHE A 46 28.72 -2.03 -1.41
CA PHE A 46 29.66 -2.30 -0.33
C PHE A 46 29.44 -3.71 0.25
N GLU A 47 30.49 -4.19 0.90
CA GLU A 47 30.48 -5.43 1.68
C GLU A 47 31.10 -5.14 3.04
N GLY A 48 30.71 -5.92 4.04
CA GLY A 48 31.25 -5.81 5.38
C GLY A 48 31.09 -7.11 6.16
N VAL A 49 31.73 -7.13 7.33
CA VAL A 49 31.59 -8.21 8.30
C VAL A 49 30.63 -7.75 9.39
N THR A 50 29.65 -8.57 9.68
CA THR A 50 28.69 -8.37 10.76
C THR A 50 29.34 -8.54 12.13
N LEU A 51 28.69 -8.06 13.20
CA LEU A 51 29.22 -8.15 14.56
C LEU A 51 29.37 -9.60 15.10
N ASP A 52 28.66 -10.55 14.50
CA ASP A 52 28.69 -12.00 14.71
C ASP A 52 29.58 -12.75 13.71
N GLY A 53 30.16 -12.07 12.72
CA GLY A 53 31.22 -12.59 11.85
C GLY A 53 30.76 -13.09 10.48
N ALA A 54 29.48 -13.00 10.15
CA ALA A 54 28.98 -13.28 8.81
C ALA A 54 29.37 -12.15 7.82
N ARG A 55 29.63 -12.50 6.56
CA ARG A 55 29.83 -11.51 5.49
C ARG A 55 28.48 -11.14 4.89
N VAL A 56 28.22 -9.84 4.80
CA VAL A 56 27.00 -9.29 4.19
C VAL A 56 27.40 -8.19 3.21
N SER A 57 26.82 -8.21 2.01
CA SER A 57 26.97 -7.18 0.99
C SER A 57 25.63 -6.49 0.75
N THR A 58 25.64 -5.40 -0.01
CA THR A 58 24.42 -4.74 -0.52
C THR A 58 23.51 -5.66 -1.34
N ASP A 59 23.94 -6.87 -1.67
CA ASP A 59 23.14 -7.84 -2.42
C ASP A 59 21.90 -8.32 -1.63
N LEU A 60 21.94 -8.23 -0.29
CA LEU A 60 20.75 -8.51 0.54
C LEU A 60 19.58 -7.54 0.25
N LEU A 61 19.87 -6.38 -0.36
CA LEU A 61 18.90 -5.36 -0.72
C LEU A 61 18.47 -5.46 -2.20
N GLN A 62 19.01 -6.41 -2.98
CA GLN A 62 18.61 -6.54 -4.39
C GLN A 62 17.17 -7.03 -4.49
N LYS A 63 16.34 -6.32 -5.27
CA LYS A 63 14.90 -6.59 -5.44
C LYS A 63 14.08 -6.49 -4.14
N ARG A 64 14.66 -5.93 -3.08
CA ARG A 64 14.02 -5.69 -1.78
C ARG A 64 14.13 -4.23 -1.46
N ARG A 65 13.15 -3.66 -0.76
CA ARG A 65 13.36 -2.33 -0.20
C ARG A 65 14.33 -2.44 0.97
N GLY A 66 15.16 -1.44 1.14
CA GLY A 66 16.17 -1.41 2.18
C GLY A 66 15.91 -0.31 3.20
N LEU A 67 16.16 -0.62 4.47
CA LEU A 67 16.34 0.39 5.50
C LEU A 67 17.75 0.23 6.09
N ILE A 68 18.63 1.20 5.81
CA ILE A 68 20.00 1.21 6.31
C ILE A 68 20.08 2.13 7.52
N PHE A 69 20.39 1.57 8.68
CA PHE A 69 20.55 2.30 9.93
C PHE A 69 22.04 2.50 10.25
N VAL A 70 22.53 3.72 10.06
CA VAL A 70 23.92 4.09 10.37
C VAL A 70 23.97 4.75 11.75
N PHE A 71 24.74 4.18 12.69
CA PHE A 71 24.71 4.62 14.08
C PHE A 71 26.04 4.44 14.83
N GLY A 72 26.18 5.14 15.95
CA GLY A 72 27.16 4.84 17.01
C GLY A 72 26.41 4.56 18.32
N SER A 73 26.83 3.57 19.11
CA SER A 73 26.06 3.13 20.29
C SER A 73 26.13 4.11 21.47
N SER A 74 27.08 5.03 21.45
CA SER A 74 27.21 6.10 22.45
C SER A 74 26.35 7.33 22.14
N ASP A 75 25.70 7.37 20.96
CA ASP A 75 24.78 8.43 20.59
C ASP A 75 23.50 8.30 21.45
N PRO A 76 23.18 9.28 22.30
CA PRO A 76 22.07 9.20 23.24
C PRO A 76 20.71 9.06 22.54
N ASP A 77 20.60 9.44 21.27
CA ASP A 77 19.33 9.48 20.55
C ASP A 77 19.09 8.23 19.67
N VAL A 78 20.14 7.45 19.43
CA VAL A 78 20.11 6.20 18.66
C VAL A 78 19.34 5.09 19.38
N GLY A 79 19.31 5.09 20.72
CA GLY A 79 18.58 4.11 21.52
C GLY A 79 17.06 4.12 21.25
N ARG A 80 16.47 5.28 20.96
CA ARG A 80 15.03 5.39 20.65
C ARG A 80 14.71 4.88 19.26
N THR A 81 15.50 5.32 18.28
CA THR A 81 15.39 4.82 16.90
C THR A 81 15.50 3.30 16.87
N ALA A 82 16.44 2.74 17.62
CA ALA A 82 16.61 1.30 17.76
C ALA A 82 15.34 0.58 18.25
N ALA A 83 14.64 1.11 19.26
CA ALA A 83 13.39 0.52 19.75
C ALA A 83 12.25 0.56 18.70
N ILE A 84 12.17 1.64 17.92
CA ILE A 84 11.18 1.76 16.83
C ILE A 84 11.48 0.79 15.70
N LEU A 85 12.76 0.66 15.33
CA LEU A 85 13.20 -0.27 14.29
C LEU A 85 12.88 -1.72 14.65
N ASP A 86 13.00 -2.10 15.93
CA ASP A 86 12.61 -3.43 16.39
C ASP A 86 11.10 -3.69 16.17
N GLY A 87 10.24 -2.72 16.54
CA GLY A 87 8.80 -2.81 16.29
C GLY A 87 8.42 -2.83 14.81
N VAL A 88 9.18 -2.14 13.96
CA VAL A 88 8.98 -2.12 12.50
C VAL A 88 9.58 -3.37 11.83
N HIS A 89 10.59 -4.02 12.44
CA HIS A 89 11.34 -5.11 11.83
C HIS A 89 10.46 -6.32 11.49
N ALA A 90 9.54 -6.70 12.37
CA ALA A 90 8.62 -7.82 12.13
C ALA A 90 7.73 -7.55 10.90
N ASP A 91 7.11 -6.37 10.85
CA ASP A 91 6.27 -5.95 9.72
C ASP A 91 7.10 -5.83 8.43
N ALA A 92 8.32 -5.30 8.54
CA ALA A 92 9.25 -5.12 7.42
C ALA A 92 9.70 -6.46 6.81
N ALA A 93 10.04 -7.44 7.65
CA ALA A 93 10.38 -8.78 7.19
C ALA A 93 9.22 -9.42 6.41
N ALA A 94 7.99 -9.27 6.93
CA ALA A 94 6.77 -9.76 6.30
C ALA A 94 6.32 -8.96 5.05
N ALA A 95 7.03 -7.89 4.69
CA ALA A 95 6.71 -7.00 3.57
C ALA A 95 7.87 -6.86 2.58
N ASN A 96 8.77 -7.84 2.52
CA ASN A 96 9.94 -7.84 1.65
C ASN A 96 10.83 -6.59 1.79
N VAL A 97 10.98 -6.12 3.03
CA VAL A 97 11.90 -5.05 3.39
C VAL A 97 13.07 -5.63 4.17
N ALA A 98 14.28 -5.33 3.70
CA ALA A 98 15.53 -5.73 4.33
C ALA A 98 16.08 -4.60 5.21
N LEU A 99 16.39 -4.91 6.47
CA LEU A 99 17.02 -3.98 7.40
C LEU A 99 18.51 -4.30 7.49
N LEU A 100 19.35 -3.27 7.49
CA LEU A 100 20.80 -3.40 7.64
C LEU A 100 21.33 -2.34 8.60
N GLY A 101 21.92 -2.76 9.71
CA GLY A 101 22.66 -1.88 10.60
C GLY A 101 24.10 -1.64 10.10
N VAL A 102 24.62 -0.44 10.28
CA VAL A 102 26.02 -0.08 10.06
C VAL A 102 26.49 0.66 11.32
N ASN A 103 27.24 -0.05 12.16
CA ASN A 103 27.73 0.48 13.43
C ASN A 103 29.17 0.99 13.28
N ARG A 104 29.45 2.19 13.81
CA ARG A 104 30.76 2.85 13.67
C ARG A 104 31.60 2.83 14.93
N ASP A 105 31.19 2.11 15.98
CA ASP A 105 31.91 2.13 17.25
C ASP A 105 33.27 1.46 17.11
N ALA A 106 34.31 2.11 17.64
CA ALA A 106 35.64 1.52 17.70
C ALA A 106 35.65 0.20 18.51
N SER A 107 34.76 0.07 19.52
CA SER A 107 34.60 -1.15 20.31
C SER A 107 33.44 -2.02 19.77
N PRO A 108 33.72 -3.22 19.24
CA PRO A 108 32.66 -4.16 18.86
C PRO A 108 31.86 -4.66 20.05
N GLU A 109 32.45 -4.75 21.24
CA GLU A 109 31.75 -5.20 22.44
C GLU A 109 30.64 -4.22 22.83
N LEU A 110 30.88 -2.91 22.70
CA LEU A 110 29.88 -1.88 22.90
C LEU A 110 28.71 -2.04 21.91
N ALA A 111 29.02 -2.20 20.62
CA ALA A 111 28.04 -2.41 19.57
C ALA A 111 27.21 -3.68 19.81
N ARG A 112 27.85 -4.81 20.14
CA ARG A 112 27.16 -6.06 20.45
C ARG A 112 26.25 -5.94 21.68
N GLN A 113 26.67 -5.18 22.71
CA GLN A 113 25.84 -4.93 23.88
C GLN A 113 24.61 -4.10 23.52
N PHE A 114 24.77 -3.09 22.68
CA PHE A 114 23.66 -2.26 22.18
C PHE A 114 22.65 -3.10 21.38
N VAL A 115 23.13 -3.90 20.43
CA VAL A 115 22.31 -4.81 19.61
C VAL A 115 21.51 -5.78 20.50
N ARG A 116 22.14 -6.41 21.50
CA ARG A 116 21.44 -7.31 22.43
C ARG A 116 20.41 -6.58 23.30
N ARG A 117 20.69 -5.34 23.72
CA ARG A 117 19.78 -4.56 24.57
C ARG A 117 18.50 -4.20 23.83
N HIS A 118 18.59 -3.90 22.54
CA HIS A 118 17.48 -3.46 21.70
C HIS A 118 16.87 -4.57 20.83
N GLY A 119 17.28 -5.83 21.02
CA GLY A 119 16.62 -6.98 20.41
C GLY A 119 16.78 -7.13 18.90
N PHE A 120 17.74 -6.46 18.26
CA PHE A 120 17.85 -6.44 16.79
C PHE A 120 17.90 -7.84 16.18
N GLY A 121 16.90 -8.16 15.35
CA GLY A 121 16.81 -9.39 14.56
C GLY A 121 17.47 -9.31 13.17
N PHE A 122 18.04 -8.17 12.79
CA PHE A 122 18.62 -7.92 11.47
C PHE A 122 20.16 -7.77 11.52
N PRO A 123 20.87 -8.01 10.40
CA PRO A 123 22.34 -7.95 10.37
C PRO A 123 22.88 -6.54 10.66
N VAL A 124 23.96 -6.47 11.45
CA VAL A 124 24.67 -5.22 11.77
C VAL A 124 26.14 -5.33 11.38
N LEU A 125 26.55 -4.54 10.38
CA LEU A 125 27.93 -4.41 9.92
C LEU A 125 28.77 -3.56 10.86
N SER A 126 30.03 -3.94 10.99
CA SER A 126 31.07 -3.15 11.68
C SER A 126 31.77 -2.22 10.68
N ASP A 127 31.67 -0.91 10.89
CA ASP A 127 32.24 0.16 10.05
C ASP A 127 33.20 1.06 10.85
N ARG A 128 34.17 0.43 11.52
CA ARG A 128 35.10 1.12 12.44
C ARG A 128 36.08 2.04 11.74
N ASP A 129 36.35 1.76 10.46
CA ASP A 129 37.20 2.57 9.59
C ASP A 129 36.38 3.62 8.82
N GLY A 130 35.04 3.61 8.97
CA GLY A 130 34.13 4.58 8.37
C GLY A 130 33.97 4.47 6.86
N GLN A 131 34.50 3.42 6.22
CA GLN A 131 34.48 3.28 4.76
C GLN A 131 33.05 3.16 4.21
N ILE A 132 32.18 2.43 4.92
CA ILE A 132 30.79 2.22 4.49
C ILE A 132 30.01 3.52 4.67
N SER A 133 30.09 4.15 5.84
CA SER A 133 29.41 5.43 6.12
C SER A 133 29.85 6.55 5.18
N GLN A 134 31.13 6.59 4.81
CA GLN A 134 31.66 7.54 3.83
C GLN A 134 31.05 7.31 2.44
N LYS A 135 30.96 6.06 1.98
CA LYS A 135 30.28 5.71 0.71
C LYS A 135 28.81 6.14 0.73
N LEU A 136 28.13 5.91 1.84
CA LEU A 136 26.74 6.32 2.08
C LEU A 136 26.57 7.84 2.27
N ARG A 137 27.67 8.61 2.27
CA ARG A 137 27.69 10.06 2.48
C ARG A 137 27.08 10.50 3.82
N VAL A 138 27.19 9.64 4.83
CA VAL A 138 26.77 9.95 6.20
C VAL A 138 27.95 10.58 6.95
N PRO A 139 27.81 11.81 7.50
CA PRO A 139 28.90 12.44 8.24
C PRO A 139 29.36 11.60 9.44
N PRO A 140 30.66 11.56 9.78
CA PRO A 140 31.21 10.71 10.84
C PRO A 140 30.56 10.90 12.22
N THR A 141 30.04 12.10 12.51
CA THR A 141 29.42 12.45 13.78
C THR A 141 27.89 12.32 13.79
N SER A 142 27.28 11.90 12.68
CA SER A 142 25.81 11.88 12.53
C SER A 142 25.28 10.47 12.38
N SER A 143 24.23 10.12 13.12
CA SER A 143 23.45 8.90 12.87
C SER A 143 22.35 9.18 11.84
N ALA A 144 22.01 8.18 11.02
CA ALA A 144 21.06 8.34 9.92
C ALA A 144 20.28 7.06 9.63
N LEU A 145 19.04 7.24 9.15
CA LEU A 145 18.27 6.21 8.47
C LEU A 145 18.24 6.52 6.98
N LEU A 146 18.54 5.55 6.13
CA LEU A 146 18.44 5.67 4.67
C LEU A 146 17.43 4.66 4.17
N ILE A 147 16.53 5.09 3.30
CA ILE A 147 15.52 4.23 2.68
C ILE A 147 15.90 4.01 1.24
N VAL A 148 15.91 2.75 0.84
CA VAL A 148 16.32 2.27 -0.47
C VAL A 148 15.14 1.56 -1.11
N ASP A 149 14.85 1.84 -2.38
CA ASP A 149 13.86 1.05 -3.11
C ASP A 149 14.43 -0.26 -3.65
N ALA A 150 13.55 -1.11 -4.21
CA ALA A 150 13.91 -2.40 -4.77
C ALA A 150 14.89 -2.36 -5.95
N GLU A 151 15.06 -1.20 -6.60
CA GLU A 151 16.05 -0.99 -7.67
C GLU A 151 17.41 -0.56 -7.12
N GLY A 152 17.53 -0.37 -5.80
CA GLY A 152 18.76 0.01 -5.14
C GLY A 152 19.03 1.51 -5.18
N TYR A 153 18.02 2.37 -5.23
CA TYR A 153 18.21 3.83 -5.12
C TYR A 153 17.77 4.35 -3.77
N VAL A 154 18.48 5.34 -3.25
CA VAL A 154 18.14 6.03 -2.00
C VAL A 154 16.99 6.99 -2.27
N ILE A 155 15.81 6.66 -1.76
CA ILE A 155 14.55 7.37 -2.03
C ILE A 155 14.18 8.38 -0.93
N GLY A 156 14.86 8.28 0.21
CA GLY A 156 14.66 9.13 1.36
C GLY A 156 15.64 8.78 2.48
N GLY A 157 15.62 9.58 3.53
CA GLY A 157 16.41 9.31 4.71
C GLY A 157 16.20 10.37 5.78
N ILE A 158 16.40 9.96 7.03
CA ILE A 158 16.29 10.82 8.21
C ILE A 158 17.71 11.01 8.72
N ALA A 159 18.28 12.18 8.45
CA ALA A 159 19.58 12.58 8.98
C ALA A 159 19.41 13.24 10.36
N ARG A 160 20.37 13.02 11.27
CA ARG A 160 20.39 13.59 12.63
C ARG A 160 19.22 13.10 13.50
N LEU A 161 19.25 11.83 13.86
CA LEU A 161 18.24 11.14 14.68
C LEU A 161 18.08 11.67 16.13
N GLY A 162 18.59 12.87 16.47
CA GLY A 162 18.77 13.32 17.86
C GLY A 162 18.42 14.76 18.23
N GLU A 163 17.88 15.57 17.32
CA GLU A 163 17.39 16.92 17.69
C GLU A 163 15.94 16.90 18.21
N GLN A 164 15.45 15.77 18.70
CA GLN A 164 14.01 15.47 18.70
C GLN A 164 13.49 14.91 20.06
N PRO A 165 12.54 15.61 20.75
CA PRO A 165 12.01 15.26 22.08
C PRO A 165 11.40 13.86 22.25
N VAL A 166 11.37 13.39 23.51
CA VAL A 166 11.06 12.02 24.00
C VAL A 166 9.61 11.52 23.73
N ASP A 167 8.69 12.35 23.24
CA ASP A 167 7.26 12.00 23.04
C ASP A 167 6.95 11.56 21.57
N GLN A 168 7.98 11.26 20.77
CA GLN A 168 7.90 11.25 19.29
C GLN A 168 7.95 9.87 18.60
N ASP A 169 7.84 8.78 19.37
CA ASP A 169 8.08 7.43 18.87
C ASP A 169 7.05 6.98 17.80
N ASP A 170 5.78 7.41 17.94
CA ASP A 170 4.73 7.04 16.98
C ASP A 170 4.89 7.71 15.61
N ALA A 171 5.51 8.89 15.54
CA ALA A 171 5.59 9.65 14.28
C ALA A 171 6.66 9.11 13.34
N LEU A 172 7.84 8.76 13.89
CA LEU A 172 8.89 8.09 13.13
C LEU A 172 8.43 6.70 12.70
N ALA A 173 7.76 5.94 13.57
CA ALA A 173 7.18 4.65 13.21
C ALA A 173 6.17 4.78 12.06
N ARG A 174 5.26 5.76 12.12
CA ARG A 174 4.30 6.03 11.03
C ARG A 174 4.99 6.38 9.72
N GLU A 175 5.97 7.27 9.76
CA GLU A 175 6.69 7.68 8.54
C GLU A 175 7.50 6.53 7.93
N LEU A 176 8.15 5.71 8.77
CA LEU A 176 8.83 4.50 8.29
C LEU A 176 7.84 3.52 7.67
N ARG A 177 6.69 3.27 8.31
CA ARG A 177 5.65 2.41 7.73
C ARG A 177 5.14 2.98 6.40
N ARG A 178 4.89 4.28 6.31
CA ARG A 178 4.46 4.95 5.08
C ARG A 178 5.49 4.86 3.96
N LEU A 179 6.78 5.07 4.24
CA LEU A 179 7.84 5.03 3.24
C LEU A 179 8.25 3.62 2.83
N LEU A 180 8.11 2.65 3.73
CA LEU A 180 8.41 1.24 3.50
C LEU A 180 7.18 0.45 3.01
N TYR A 181 6.01 1.08 2.96
CA TYR A 181 4.71 0.52 2.57
C TYR A 181 4.31 -0.66 3.47
N LEU A 182 4.41 -0.45 4.78
CA LEU A 182 4.05 -1.38 5.84
C LEU A 182 2.67 -1.04 6.42
N GLU A 183 1.73 -0.63 5.57
CA GLU A 183 0.38 -0.28 6.01
C GLU A 183 -0.26 -1.48 6.72
N PRO A 184 -1.09 -1.27 7.77
CA PRO A 184 -1.67 -2.38 8.53
C PRO A 184 -2.47 -3.34 7.65
N LYS A 185 -2.03 -4.60 7.57
CA LYS A 185 -2.66 -5.66 6.76
C LYS A 185 -4.07 -6.01 7.22
N ASP A 186 -4.38 -5.72 8.49
CA ASP A 186 -5.67 -6.04 9.07
C ASP A 186 -6.67 -4.90 8.85
N ALA A 187 -7.71 -5.18 8.06
CA ALA A 187 -8.97 -4.43 8.09
C ALA A 187 -9.61 -4.37 9.49
N ALA A 188 -9.03 -5.02 10.51
CA ALA A 188 -9.40 -4.92 11.91
C ALA A 188 -8.61 -3.86 12.71
N ALA A 189 -7.44 -3.42 12.25
CA ALA A 189 -6.55 -2.50 12.98
C ALA A 189 -6.86 -1.00 12.80
N THR A 190 -7.91 -0.64 12.05
CA THR A 190 -9.10 0.11 12.53
C THR A 190 -9.75 0.96 11.42
N PRO A 191 -10.73 0.43 10.68
CA PRO A 191 -11.66 1.23 9.90
C PRO A 191 -12.76 1.73 10.84
N ARG A 192 -12.59 2.96 11.31
CA ARG A 192 -13.58 3.65 12.14
C ARG A 192 -14.67 4.25 11.25
N LEU A 193 -15.59 3.42 10.72
CA LEU A 193 -16.80 3.93 10.05
C LEU A 193 -17.46 5.01 10.93
N GLY A 194 -17.47 6.25 10.45
CA GLY A 194 -18.14 7.40 11.04
C GLY A 194 -17.62 7.91 12.38
N ILE A 195 -16.47 7.45 12.89
CA ILE A 195 -15.94 8.00 14.15
C ILE A 195 -15.07 9.22 13.84
N ARG A 196 -15.73 10.37 13.68
CA ARG A 196 -15.08 11.69 13.80
C ARG A 196 -14.77 11.88 15.27
N PRO A 197 -13.53 11.76 15.79
CA PRO A 197 -13.28 11.86 17.22
C PRO A 197 -13.65 13.26 17.72
N GLU A 198 -14.03 13.37 19.00
CA GLU A 198 -14.15 14.68 19.63
C GLU A 198 -12.77 15.35 19.64
N ALA A 199 -12.74 16.62 19.26
CA ALA A 199 -11.52 17.40 19.22
C ALA A 199 -11.04 17.66 20.65
N PRO A 200 -9.78 17.32 20.99
CA PRO A 200 -9.21 17.64 22.29
C PRO A 200 -9.31 19.14 22.58
N ASP A 201 -9.54 19.48 23.84
CA ASP A 201 -9.46 20.88 24.26
C ASP A 201 -8.03 21.41 24.10
N PHE A 202 -7.94 22.67 23.74
CA PHE A 202 -6.69 23.41 23.72
C PHE A 202 -6.84 24.74 24.45
N ASP A 203 -5.71 25.23 24.93
CA ASP A 203 -5.55 26.55 25.52
C ASP A 203 -4.28 27.17 24.95
N VAL A 204 -4.45 28.14 24.04
CA VAL A 204 -3.37 28.85 23.36
C VAL A 204 -3.48 30.34 23.65
N VAL A 205 -2.36 31.07 23.57
CA VAL A 205 -2.36 32.49 23.94
C VAL A 205 -2.06 33.40 22.75
N THR A 206 -2.56 34.63 22.79
CA THR A 206 -2.13 35.69 21.86
C THR A 206 -0.62 35.89 21.89
N LEU A 207 -0.05 36.50 20.85
CA LEU A 207 1.41 36.74 20.76
C LEU A 207 1.98 37.57 21.92
N ASP A 208 1.17 38.39 22.59
CA ASP A 208 1.55 39.11 23.82
C ASP A 208 1.39 38.30 25.11
N ALA A 209 0.97 37.03 25.00
CA ALA A 209 0.69 36.09 26.07
C ALA A 209 -0.36 36.55 27.10
N LYS A 210 -1.24 37.50 26.74
CA LYS A 210 -2.24 38.05 27.68
C LYS A 210 -3.61 37.43 27.59
N THR A 211 -4.01 36.99 26.39
CA THR A 211 -5.36 36.50 26.14
C THR A 211 -5.31 35.03 25.78
N HIS A 212 -6.07 34.23 26.51
CA HIS A 212 -6.25 32.80 26.25
C HIS A 212 -7.39 32.57 25.28
N VAL A 213 -7.14 31.72 24.28
CA VAL A 213 -8.12 31.23 23.31
C VAL A 213 -8.28 29.73 23.50
N THR A 214 -9.52 29.30 23.72
CA THR A 214 -9.88 27.90 23.91
C THR A 214 -10.91 27.45 22.89
N LEU A 215 -11.03 26.13 22.71
CA LEU A 215 -12.01 25.56 21.79
C LEU A 215 -13.46 25.94 22.17
N ASP A 216 -13.78 26.04 23.47
CA ASP A 216 -15.10 26.44 23.98
C ASP A 216 -15.52 27.83 23.48
N GLN A 217 -14.57 28.77 23.39
CA GLN A 217 -14.84 30.13 22.91
C GLN A 217 -15.20 30.16 21.41
N LEU A 218 -14.92 29.08 20.69
CA LEU A 218 -15.20 28.92 19.26
C LEU A 218 -16.44 28.03 19.01
N ALA A 219 -17.24 27.75 20.05
CA ALA A 219 -18.44 26.94 19.93
C ALA A 219 -19.37 27.43 18.80
N GLY A 220 -19.87 26.47 18.00
CA GLY A 220 -20.76 26.75 16.87
C GLY A 220 -20.05 27.19 15.58
N LYS A 221 -18.73 27.41 15.60
CA LYS A 221 -17.92 27.66 14.40
C LYS A 221 -17.33 26.37 13.84
N VAL A 222 -16.98 26.40 12.56
CA VAL A 222 -16.04 25.45 11.97
C VAL A 222 -14.64 25.98 12.25
N VAL A 223 -13.81 25.17 12.91
CA VAL A 223 -12.46 25.57 13.31
C VAL A 223 -11.43 24.85 12.45
N VAL A 224 -10.56 25.61 11.80
CA VAL A 224 -9.34 25.08 11.18
C VAL A 224 -8.18 25.36 12.12
N LEU A 225 -7.73 24.32 12.81
CA LEU A 225 -6.60 24.40 13.73
C LEU A 225 -5.33 23.99 12.98
N VAL A 226 -4.40 24.91 12.79
CA VAL A 226 -3.12 24.65 12.11
C VAL A 226 -1.96 24.89 13.07
N PHE A 227 -1.16 23.84 13.30
CA PHE A 227 0.08 23.95 14.06
C PHE A 227 1.26 24.16 13.11
N PHE A 228 2.13 25.11 13.43
CA PHE A 228 3.23 25.48 12.53
C PHE A 228 4.52 25.88 13.25
N LEU A 229 5.63 25.81 12.50
CA LEU A 229 6.91 26.42 12.88
C LEU A 229 7.20 27.66 12.01
N PRO A 230 7.63 28.79 12.60
CA PRO A 230 7.86 30.03 11.85
C PRO A 230 8.93 29.94 10.75
N THR A 231 9.83 28.96 10.82
CA THR A 231 10.94 28.78 9.87
C THR A 231 10.71 27.63 8.90
N CYS A 232 9.51 27.03 8.88
CA CYS A 232 9.20 25.89 8.03
C CYS A 232 8.58 26.33 6.69
N PRO A 233 9.20 26.05 5.52
CA PRO A 233 8.67 26.45 4.23
C PRO A 233 7.27 25.88 3.90
N HIS A 234 7.02 24.62 4.29
CA HIS A 234 5.69 24.00 4.10
C HIS A 234 4.63 24.67 4.98
N CYS A 235 5.00 25.15 6.18
CA CYS A 235 4.10 25.93 7.02
C CYS A 235 3.73 27.27 6.37
N HIS A 236 4.71 27.95 5.76
CA HIS A 236 4.46 29.22 5.06
C HIS A 236 3.47 29.06 3.92
N ASP A 237 3.62 28.00 3.13
CA ASP A 237 2.72 27.65 2.05
C ASP A 237 1.29 27.38 2.56
N ALA A 238 1.14 26.54 3.59
CA ALA A 238 -0.17 26.26 4.19
C ALA A 238 -0.84 27.51 4.79
N LEU A 239 -0.09 28.35 5.52
CA LEU A 239 -0.62 29.57 6.11
C LEU A 239 -1.07 30.58 5.05
N LYS A 240 -0.31 30.75 3.96
CA LYS A 240 -0.71 31.60 2.83
C LYS A 240 -1.98 31.07 2.16
N PHE A 241 -2.05 29.77 1.94
CA PHE A 241 -3.22 29.11 1.37
C PHE A 241 -4.46 29.34 2.26
N LEU A 242 -4.36 29.08 3.56
CA LEU A 242 -5.46 29.24 4.53
C LEU A 242 -5.89 30.70 4.68
N ASP A 243 -4.96 31.65 4.71
CA ASP A 243 -5.25 33.09 4.74
C ASP A 243 -6.01 33.53 3.48
N GLY A 244 -5.55 33.07 2.30
CA GLY A 244 -6.24 33.30 1.03
C GLY A 244 -7.62 32.67 0.98
N LEU A 245 -7.76 31.43 1.46
CA LEU A 245 -9.04 30.71 1.50
C LEU A 245 -10.04 31.41 2.44
N GLN A 246 -9.60 31.88 3.60
CA GLN A 246 -10.44 32.66 4.52
C GLN A 246 -10.97 33.94 3.84
N LYS A 247 -10.10 34.68 3.16
CA LYS A 247 -10.48 35.89 2.40
C LYS A 247 -11.47 35.57 1.27
N GLN A 248 -11.25 34.48 0.55
CA GLN A 248 -12.11 34.05 -0.55
C GLN A 248 -13.49 33.60 -0.06
N LEU A 249 -13.55 32.85 1.04
CA LEU A 249 -14.82 32.35 1.59
C LEU A 249 -15.60 33.44 2.32
N GLY A 250 -14.91 34.35 3.04
CA GLY A 250 -15.54 35.45 3.78
C GLY A 250 -16.62 35.00 4.76
N ASN A 251 -16.56 33.76 5.24
CA ASN A 251 -17.64 33.14 6.01
C ASN A 251 -17.42 33.40 7.52
N PRO A 252 -18.36 34.07 8.22
CA PRO A 252 -18.21 34.40 9.64
C PRO A 252 -18.20 33.16 10.57
N ASP A 253 -18.67 32.01 10.09
CA ASP A 253 -18.66 30.75 10.84
C ASP A 253 -17.33 30.00 10.74
N LEU A 254 -16.39 30.46 9.90
CA LEU A 254 -15.05 29.89 9.81
C LEU A 254 -14.09 30.61 10.76
N ALA A 255 -13.43 29.86 11.64
CA ALA A 255 -12.32 30.34 12.45
C ALA A 255 -11.04 29.58 12.09
N ILE A 256 -10.01 30.29 11.63
CA ILE A 256 -8.69 29.70 11.43
C ILE A 256 -7.81 30.06 12.64
N VAL A 257 -7.40 29.04 13.38
CA VAL A 257 -6.56 29.16 14.58
C VAL A 257 -5.16 28.67 14.22
N ALA A 258 -4.28 29.61 13.87
CA ALA A 258 -2.88 29.30 13.57
C ALA A 258 -2.04 29.31 14.85
N VAL A 259 -1.52 28.16 15.24
CA VAL A 259 -0.82 27.94 16.50
C VAL A 259 0.65 27.68 16.25
N SER A 260 1.52 28.57 16.73
CA SER A 260 2.95 28.35 16.69
C SER A 260 3.36 27.39 17.80
N VAL A 261 4.09 26.33 17.43
CA VAL A 261 4.73 25.42 18.40
C VAL A 261 6.08 25.97 18.91
N SER A 262 6.48 27.15 18.43
CA SER A 262 7.58 27.97 18.95
C SER A 262 7.02 29.02 19.90
N ASP A 263 7.65 29.21 21.06
CA ASP A 263 7.29 30.24 22.04
C ASP A 263 7.93 31.61 21.74
N LYS A 264 8.81 31.68 20.73
CA LYS A 264 9.52 32.91 20.32
C LYS A 264 8.64 33.87 19.53
N LYS A 265 7.91 34.73 20.24
CA LYS A 265 7.06 35.80 19.69
C LYS A 265 7.66 36.52 18.47
N TYR A 266 8.88 37.05 18.59
CA TYR A 266 9.47 37.90 17.56
C TYR A 266 9.62 37.20 16.21
N VAL A 267 9.92 35.90 16.20
CA VAL A 267 10.06 35.10 14.97
C VAL A 267 8.70 34.91 14.29
N VAL A 268 7.63 34.76 15.10
CA VAL A 268 6.26 34.63 14.59
C VAL A 268 5.81 35.95 13.97
N GLU A 269 6.07 37.08 14.63
CA GLU A 269 5.72 38.42 14.13
C GLU A 269 6.45 38.76 12.82
N GLU A 270 7.76 38.47 12.76
CA GLU A 270 8.58 38.63 11.55
C GLU A 270 8.01 37.80 10.40
N MET A 271 7.74 36.51 10.62
CA MET A 271 7.14 35.64 9.62
C MET A 271 5.78 36.17 9.14
N VAL A 272 4.89 36.60 10.03
CA VAL A 272 3.58 37.17 9.65
C VAL A 272 3.76 38.39 8.74
N GLY A 273 4.71 39.27 9.07
CA GLY A 273 5.06 40.44 8.27
C GLY A 273 5.61 40.07 6.89
N ASP A 274 6.60 39.18 6.84
CA ASP A 274 7.26 38.73 5.62
C ASP A 274 6.30 38.02 4.66
N LEU A 275 5.37 37.24 5.20
CA LEU A 275 4.38 36.52 4.41
C LEU A 275 3.16 37.37 4.06
N GLY A 276 2.98 38.55 4.67
CA GLY A 276 1.84 39.44 4.45
C GLY A 276 0.50 38.86 4.88
N LEU A 277 0.48 38.05 5.95
CA LEU A 277 -0.73 37.37 6.41
C LEU A 277 -1.70 38.33 7.11
N THR A 278 -3.00 38.08 6.95
CA THR A 278 -4.04 38.72 7.78
C THR A 278 -4.43 37.88 8.98
N LEU A 279 -4.18 36.56 8.92
CA LEU A 279 -4.27 35.66 10.06
C LEU A 279 -3.33 36.11 11.18
N VAL A 280 -3.86 36.19 12.40
CA VAL A 280 -3.10 36.48 13.62
C VAL A 280 -2.81 35.17 14.34
N PRO A 281 -1.55 34.73 14.43
CA PRO A 281 -1.22 33.47 15.10
C PRO A 281 -1.28 33.56 16.63
N TYR A 282 -1.34 32.38 17.25
CA TYR A 282 -1.29 32.14 18.69
C TYR A 282 -0.02 31.37 19.06
N LEU A 283 0.36 31.38 20.35
CA LEU A 283 1.48 30.62 20.89
C LEU A 283 0.95 29.43 21.70
N ASP A 284 1.52 28.24 21.46
CA ASP A 284 1.32 27.06 22.29
C ASP A 284 2.40 26.99 23.38
N LEU A 285 2.11 27.62 24.52
CA LEU A 285 3.06 27.64 25.64
C LEU A 285 3.29 26.24 26.19
N ASN A 286 4.54 25.79 26.15
CA ASN A 286 4.96 24.44 26.56
C ASN A 286 4.36 23.30 25.72
N ARG A 287 3.89 23.57 24.49
CA ARG A 287 3.40 22.54 23.55
C ARG A 287 2.22 21.71 24.08
N ARG A 288 1.38 22.31 24.93
CA ARG A 288 0.24 21.62 25.55
C ARG A 288 -0.82 21.26 24.53
N ALA A 289 -1.15 22.20 23.64
CA ALA A 289 -2.14 21.97 22.59
C ALA A 289 -1.62 20.95 21.57
N GLN A 290 -0.35 21.07 21.16
CA GLN A 290 0.33 20.09 20.31
C GLN A 290 0.22 18.67 20.91
N LYS A 291 0.56 18.51 22.19
CA LYS A 291 0.49 17.22 22.88
C LYS A 291 -0.93 16.67 22.95
N ALA A 292 -1.92 17.52 23.24
CA ALA A 292 -3.32 17.11 23.32
C ALA A 292 -3.85 16.57 21.97
N TYR A 293 -3.40 17.14 20.85
CA TYR A 293 -3.76 16.70 19.51
C TYR A 293 -2.91 15.52 18.99
N GLY A 294 -2.01 14.98 19.81
CA GLY A 294 -1.36 13.69 19.57
C GLY A 294 -0.41 13.68 18.37
N PHE A 295 0.29 14.79 18.10
CA PHE A 295 1.34 14.83 17.10
C PHE A 295 2.56 15.58 17.65
N ASN A 296 3.74 14.98 17.47
CA ASN A 296 4.97 15.51 18.03
C ASN A 296 6.06 15.75 16.96
N GLN A 297 5.79 15.39 15.70
CA GLN A 297 6.58 15.67 14.49
C GLN A 297 5.65 15.98 13.31
N GLY A 298 6.18 16.66 12.30
CA GLY A 298 5.41 17.06 11.12
C GLY A 298 4.66 18.36 11.38
N VAL A 299 5.12 19.42 10.74
CA VAL A 299 4.35 20.66 10.61
C VAL A 299 4.43 21.12 9.16
N PRO A 300 3.36 21.68 8.59
CA PRO A 300 2.11 22.00 9.27
C PRO A 300 1.25 20.76 9.57
N GLU A 301 0.61 20.74 10.73
CA GLU A 301 -0.43 19.77 11.06
C GLU A 301 -1.76 20.53 11.10
N ILE A 302 -2.75 20.08 10.32
CA ILE A 302 -3.98 20.81 10.08
C ILE A 302 -5.19 19.93 10.40
N PHE A 303 -6.05 20.43 11.28
CA PHE A 303 -7.31 19.80 11.65
C PHE A 303 -8.48 20.67 11.20
N VAL A 304 -9.51 20.04 10.65
CA VAL A 304 -10.82 20.67 10.43
C VAL A 304 -11.78 20.11 11.47
N ILE A 305 -12.33 20.98 12.30
CA ILE A 305 -13.23 20.65 13.39
C ILE A 305 -14.61 21.23 13.04
N ASP A 306 -15.64 20.40 13.08
CA ASP A 306 -17.01 20.83 12.81
C ASP A 306 -17.65 21.57 13.99
N ARG A 307 -18.87 22.08 13.78
CA ARG A 307 -19.63 22.83 14.80
C ARG A 307 -19.98 22.00 16.04
N GLY A 308 -19.92 20.67 15.93
CA GLY A 308 -20.12 19.72 17.03
C GLY A 308 -18.83 19.34 17.75
N ARG A 309 -17.72 20.07 17.50
CA ARG A 309 -16.38 19.80 18.05
C ARG A 309 -15.83 18.44 17.66
N ARG A 310 -16.19 17.93 16.48
CA ARG A 310 -15.67 16.66 15.97
C ARG A 310 -14.62 16.94 14.90
N ILE A 311 -13.50 16.22 14.92
CA ILE A 311 -12.47 16.29 13.88
C ILE A 311 -13.02 15.59 12.64
N VAL A 312 -13.25 16.36 11.58
CA VAL A 312 -13.77 15.88 10.28
C VAL A 312 -12.69 15.74 9.22
N SER A 313 -11.53 16.34 9.44
CA SER A 313 -10.35 16.13 8.61
C SER A 313 -9.09 16.36 9.42
N ARG A 314 -8.05 15.59 9.12
CA ARG A 314 -6.68 15.74 9.62
C ARG A 314 -5.74 15.57 8.44
N THR A 315 -4.81 16.50 8.25
CA THR A 315 -3.79 16.44 7.20
C THR A 315 -2.47 16.97 7.73
N ASP A 316 -1.39 16.32 7.36
CA ASP A 316 -0.02 16.74 7.60
C ASP A 316 0.62 17.28 6.32
N GLY A 317 1.55 18.23 6.47
CA GLY A 317 2.28 18.82 5.35
C GLY A 317 1.50 19.84 4.52
N SER A 318 2.12 20.29 3.43
CA SER A 318 1.50 21.25 2.49
C SER A 318 1.85 20.90 1.06
N SER A 319 0.81 20.72 0.24
CA SER A 319 0.92 20.48 -1.19
C SER A 319 -0.38 20.93 -1.89
N PRO A 320 -0.38 21.15 -3.21
CA PRO A 320 -1.60 21.48 -3.95
C PRO A 320 -2.74 20.47 -3.73
N ARG A 321 -2.43 19.17 -3.60
CA ARG A 321 -3.43 18.13 -3.31
C ARG A 321 -4.04 18.28 -1.91
N ILE A 322 -3.21 18.56 -0.91
CA ILE A 322 -3.67 18.84 0.47
C ILE A 322 -4.56 20.09 0.48
N HIS A 323 -4.18 21.14 -0.26
CA HIS A 323 -4.99 22.36 -0.37
C HIS A 323 -6.37 22.10 -0.97
N VAL A 324 -6.45 21.24 -1.99
CA VAL A 324 -7.74 20.80 -2.57
C VAL A 324 -8.57 20.05 -1.52
N ARG A 325 -7.98 19.06 -0.84
CA ARG A 325 -8.65 18.29 0.21
C ARG A 325 -9.18 19.17 1.34
N LEU A 326 -8.36 20.10 1.83
CA LEU A 326 -8.73 21.07 2.86
C LEU A 326 -9.85 21.99 2.39
N THR A 327 -9.80 22.48 1.15
CA THR A 327 -10.87 23.31 0.57
C THR A 327 -12.21 22.58 0.62
N LEU A 328 -12.22 21.31 0.18
CA LEU A 328 -13.43 20.49 0.17
C LEU A 328 -13.93 20.21 1.60
N ALA A 329 -13.02 19.88 2.52
CA ALA A 329 -13.37 19.55 3.90
C ALA A 329 -13.94 20.76 4.66
N ILE A 330 -13.32 21.93 4.52
CA ILE A 330 -13.77 23.18 5.15
C ILE A 330 -15.15 23.58 4.63
N ARG A 331 -15.34 23.56 3.31
CA ARG A 331 -16.64 23.89 2.69
C ARG A 331 -17.73 22.91 3.10
N GLN A 332 -17.42 21.61 3.12
CA GLN A 332 -18.34 20.57 3.61
C GLN A 332 -18.75 20.84 5.06
N ALA A 333 -17.79 21.10 5.95
CA ALA A 333 -18.06 21.40 7.35
C ALA A 333 -18.88 22.68 7.54
N LEU A 334 -18.66 23.69 6.69
CA LEU A 334 -19.43 24.94 6.69
C LEU A 334 -20.85 24.77 6.16
N GLY A 335 -21.17 23.67 5.47
CA GLY A 335 -22.43 23.47 4.75
C GLY A 335 -22.50 24.25 3.43
N VAL A 336 -21.34 24.64 2.89
CA VAL A 336 -21.22 25.34 1.61
C VAL A 336 -21.03 24.31 0.50
N ALA A 337 -21.76 24.45 -0.61
CA ALA A 337 -21.69 23.51 -1.73
C ALA A 337 -20.24 23.31 -2.21
N ASN A 338 -19.82 22.05 -2.34
CA ASN A 338 -18.48 21.70 -2.80
C ASN A 338 -18.39 21.73 -4.34
N PRO A 339 -17.41 22.46 -4.92
CA PRO A 339 -17.07 22.30 -6.32
C PRO A 339 -16.38 20.95 -6.55
N ILE A 340 -16.51 20.40 -7.76
CA ILE A 340 -15.78 19.19 -8.16
C ILE A 340 -14.33 19.61 -8.49
N LEU A 341 -13.45 19.56 -7.48
CA LEU A 341 -12.03 19.90 -7.60
C LEU A 341 -11.20 18.64 -7.84
N LEU A 342 -11.54 17.93 -8.92
CA LEU A 342 -10.83 16.72 -9.36
C LEU A 342 -9.85 17.07 -10.48
N GLU A 343 -8.77 16.30 -10.58
CA GLU A 343 -7.76 16.45 -11.63
C GLU A 343 -8.40 16.26 -13.01
N LYS A 344 -8.30 17.24 -13.90
CA LYS A 344 -9.01 17.19 -15.20
C LYS A 344 -8.37 16.21 -16.19
N ALA A 345 -7.04 16.11 -16.14
CA ALA A 345 -6.22 15.35 -17.10
C ALA A 345 -5.48 14.17 -16.44
N ALA A 346 -5.72 13.92 -15.16
CA ALA A 346 -5.07 12.88 -14.37
C ALA A 346 -6.05 12.24 -13.39
N TYR A 347 -5.63 11.16 -12.75
CA TYR A 347 -6.42 10.50 -11.71
C TYR A 347 -6.30 11.26 -10.40
N SER A 348 -7.42 11.37 -9.69
CA SER A 348 -7.53 12.18 -8.48
C SER A 348 -7.14 11.42 -7.22
N GLY A 349 -7.28 10.10 -7.21
CA GLY A 349 -7.12 9.26 -6.04
C GLY A 349 -8.36 9.29 -5.12
N GLU A 350 -8.50 8.24 -4.32
CA GLU A 350 -9.63 8.03 -3.42
C GLU A 350 -9.80 9.14 -2.36
N GLU A 351 -8.71 9.75 -1.88
CA GLU A 351 -8.78 10.62 -0.70
C GLU A 351 -9.66 11.85 -0.95
N LEU A 352 -9.68 12.34 -2.19
CA LEU A 352 -10.54 13.47 -2.57
C LEU A 352 -12.01 13.07 -2.63
N CYS A 353 -12.31 11.81 -2.95
CA CYS A 353 -13.66 11.28 -2.91
C CYS A 353 -14.16 11.14 -1.46
N SER A 354 -13.28 10.75 -0.53
CA SER A 354 -13.63 10.51 0.89
C SER A 354 -14.30 11.70 1.57
N VAL A 355 -13.98 12.94 1.15
CA VAL A 355 -14.52 14.17 1.75
C VAL A 355 -16.03 14.31 1.57
N CYS A 356 -16.57 13.89 0.42
CA CYS A 356 -18.00 13.97 0.11
C CYS A 356 -18.68 12.59 0.16
N HIS A 357 -17.91 11.52 -0.04
CA HIS A 357 -18.37 10.13 -0.10
C HIS A 357 -17.75 9.30 1.04
N GLU A 358 -17.88 9.80 2.27
CA GLU A 358 -17.33 9.20 3.50
C GLU A 358 -17.78 7.74 3.66
N GLN A 359 -19.08 7.46 3.69
CA GLN A 359 -19.56 6.08 3.87
C GLN A 359 -19.11 5.11 2.75
N PRO A 360 -19.19 5.46 1.44
CA PRO A 360 -18.60 4.64 0.38
C PRO A 360 -17.09 4.38 0.59
N HIS A 361 -16.32 5.41 0.90
CA HIS A 361 -14.88 5.30 1.16
C HIS A 361 -14.58 4.38 2.33
N GLU A 362 -15.27 4.58 3.45
CA GLU A 362 -15.12 3.74 4.64
C GLU A 362 -15.50 2.28 4.40
N SER A 363 -16.50 2.01 3.56
CA SER A 363 -16.82 0.63 3.17
C SER A 363 -15.77 0.03 2.23
N TRP A 364 -15.10 0.85 1.42
CA TRP A 364 -14.03 0.42 0.52
C TRP A 364 -12.75 0.08 1.28
N THR A 365 -12.38 0.84 2.32
CA THR A 365 -11.22 0.53 3.18
C THR A 365 -11.36 -0.81 3.92
N LEU A 366 -12.56 -1.39 3.98
CA LEU A 366 -12.79 -2.75 4.51
C LEU A 366 -12.48 -3.88 3.51
N THR A 367 -12.17 -3.53 2.26
CA THR A 367 -11.96 -4.51 1.20
C THR A 367 -10.48 -4.67 0.92
N LYS A 368 -10.07 -5.86 0.44
CA LYS A 368 -8.68 -6.13 0.02
C LYS A 368 -8.23 -5.24 -1.14
N HIS A 369 -9.15 -4.62 -1.88
CA HIS A 369 -8.82 -3.65 -2.93
C HIS A 369 -8.06 -2.44 -2.41
N ALA A 370 -8.41 -1.96 -1.20
CA ALA A 370 -7.74 -0.82 -0.59
C ALA A 370 -6.26 -1.08 -0.29
N TYR A 371 -5.92 -2.35 -0.05
CA TYR A 371 -4.57 -2.80 0.31
C TYR A 371 -3.92 -3.67 -0.78
N ALA A 372 -4.42 -3.59 -2.01
CA ALA A 372 -3.96 -4.47 -3.08
C ALA A 372 -2.48 -4.18 -3.43
N PHE A 373 -2.02 -2.94 -3.34
CA PHE A 373 -0.63 -2.63 -3.72
C PHE A 373 0.37 -3.22 -2.73
N GLU A 374 0.02 -3.25 -1.45
CA GLU A 374 0.78 -3.82 -0.35
C GLU A 374 1.08 -5.30 -0.61
N THR A 375 0.19 -6.05 -1.25
CA THR A 375 0.49 -7.45 -1.62
C THR A 375 1.62 -7.52 -2.65
N LEU A 376 1.76 -6.54 -3.55
CA LEU A 376 2.88 -6.49 -4.49
C LEU A 376 4.19 -6.17 -3.77
N VAL A 377 4.12 -5.29 -2.77
CA VAL A 377 5.26 -4.96 -1.91
C VAL A 377 5.82 -6.22 -1.26
N GLU A 378 4.95 -6.98 -0.59
CA GLU A 378 5.29 -8.21 0.11
C GLU A 378 5.98 -9.25 -0.77
N HIS A 379 5.67 -9.28 -2.06
CA HIS A 379 6.23 -10.24 -3.01
C HIS A 379 7.32 -9.63 -3.90
N GLY A 380 7.72 -8.37 -3.67
CA GLY A 380 8.72 -7.68 -4.51
C GLY A 380 8.27 -7.43 -5.95
N ALA A 381 6.96 -7.39 -6.19
CA ALA A 381 6.31 -7.23 -7.49
C ALA A 381 5.74 -5.81 -7.71
N ASP A 382 6.05 -4.85 -6.83
CA ASP A 382 5.53 -3.46 -6.86
C ASP A 382 6.04 -2.61 -8.04
N ARG A 383 6.83 -3.23 -8.93
CA ARG A 383 7.31 -2.67 -10.21
C ARG A 383 7.02 -3.58 -11.41
N ASP A 384 6.39 -4.73 -11.19
CA ASP A 384 6.14 -5.69 -12.25
C ASP A 384 5.04 -5.18 -13.19
N PRO A 385 5.34 -4.95 -14.49
CA PRO A 385 4.34 -4.48 -15.44
C PRO A 385 3.20 -5.48 -15.69
N GLU A 386 3.34 -6.75 -15.30
CA GLU A 386 2.24 -7.73 -15.30
C GLU A 386 1.30 -7.54 -14.11
N CYS A 387 1.80 -7.03 -12.97
CA CYS A 387 1.01 -6.84 -11.75
C CYS A 387 0.37 -5.45 -11.63
N LEU A 388 1.10 -4.41 -12.02
CA LEU A 388 0.66 -3.01 -11.90
C LEU A 388 -0.70 -2.67 -12.55
N PRO A 389 -1.11 -3.28 -13.69
CA PRO A 389 -2.44 -3.05 -14.27
C PRO A 389 -3.62 -3.28 -13.30
N CYS A 390 -3.46 -4.20 -12.35
CA CYS A 390 -4.54 -4.63 -11.46
C CYS A 390 -4.38 -4.20 -10.00
N HIS A 391 -3.25 -3.58 -9.66
CA HIS A 391 -2.95 -3.16 -8.30
C HIS A 391 -2.74 -1.65 -8.18
N THR A 392 -3.00 -0.90 -9.26
CA THR A 392 -2.85 0.56 -9.29
C THR A 392 -3.94 1.22 -10.12
N VAL A 393 -4.11 2.53 -9.92
CA VAL A 393 -5.09 3.33 -10.64
C VAL A 393 -4.50 3.84 -11.95
N GLY A 394 -5.16 3.52 -13.07
CA GLY A 394 -4.88 4.15 -14.35
C GLY A 394 -3.56 3.73 -15.03
N TRP A 395 -3.01 2.55 -14.71
CA TRP A 395 -1.80 2.02 -15.35
C TRP A 395 -1.84 2.13 -16.88
N GLY A 396 -0.76 2.61 -17.48
CA GLY A 396 -0.63 2.80 -18.93
C GLY A 396 -1.56 3.87 -19.52
N LYS A 397 -2.31 4.62 -18.69
CA LYS A 397 -3.13 5.76 -19.12
C LYS A 397 -2.46 7.08 -18.74
N THR A 398 -2.72 8.12 -19.52
CA THR A 398 -2.23 9.47 -19.21
C THR A 398 -2.70 9.92 -17.83
N GLY A 399 -1.75 10.35 -17.00
CA GLY A 399 -1.99 10.82 -15.64
C GLY A 399 -2.36 9.72 -14.63
N GLY A 400 -2.24 8.44 -14.99
CA GLY A 400 -2.35 7.31 -14.06
C GLY A 400 -1.03 6.98 -13.37
N PHE A 401 -1.03 5.89 -12.59
CA PHE A 401 0.11 5.47 -11.78
C PHE A 401 1.38 5.21 -12.61
N ASP A 402 2.48 5.82 -12.19
CA ASP A 402 3.84 5.56 -12.67
C ASP A 402 4.78 5.26 -11.47
N PRO A 403 5.42 4.07 -11.41
CA PRO A 403 6.32 3.69 -10.32
C PRO A 403 7.57 4.58 -10.22
N LYS A 404 7.90 5.36 -11.26
CA LYS A 404 8.98 6.35 -11.23
C LYS A 404 8.57 7.63 -10.51
N LEU A 405 7.29 7.98 -10.57
CA LEU A 405 6.75 9.20 -9.96
C LEU A 405 6.32 8.98 -8.49
N ARG A 406 6.31 7.73 -8.00
CA ARG A 406 5.90 7.34 -6.64
C ARG A 406 4.58 8.00 -6.23
N GLN A 407 3.57 7.94 -7.10
CA GLN A 407 2.26 8.53 -6.86
C GLN A 407 1.50 7.71 -5.81
N GLU A 408 1.80 7.93 -4.53
CA GLU A 408 1.27 7.14 -3.42
C GLU A 408 -0.25 7.08 -3.42
N HIS A 409 -0.90 8.20 -3.78
CA HIS A 409 -2.35 8.35 -3.86
C HIS A 409 -3.02 7.58 -5.01
N LEU A 410 -2.26 6.91 -5.90
CA LEU A 410 -2.79 6.08 -6.99
C LEU A 410 -2.49 4.59 -6.79
N ARG A 411 -1.98 4.20 -5.62
CA ARG A 411 -1.72 2.80 -5.25
C ARG A 411 -3.01 2.10 -4.86
N GLY A 412 -3.08 0.80 -5.14
CA GLY A 412 -4.22 -0.05 -4.81
C GLY A 412 -5.31 0.02 -5.87
N VAL A 413 -6.41 -0.67 -5.61
CA VAL A 413 -7.60 -0.67 -6.45
C VAL A 413 -8.62 0.27 -5.81
N GLN A 414 -8.75 1.47 -6.37
CA GLN A 414 -9.48 2.58 -5.75
C GLN A 414 -10.82 2.86 -6.46
N CYS A 415 -11.48 3.94 -6.05
CA CYS A 415 -12.72 4.44 -6.64
C CYS A 415 -12.62 4.55 -8.17
N GLU A 416 -11.54 5.14 -8.67
CA GLU A 416 -11.38 5.41 -10.12
C GLU A 416 -11.05 4.14 -10.93
N SER A 417 -10.65 3.04 -10.30
CA SER A 417 -10.51 1.73 -10.95
C SER A 417 -11.88 1.17 -11.35
N CYS A 418 -12.90 1.41 -10.52
CA CYS A 418 -14.27 0.91 -10.74
C CYS A 418 -15.20 1.92 -11.41
N HIS A 419 -15.01 3.22 -11.14
CA HIS A 419 -15.92 4.29 -11.58
C HIS A 419 -15.34 5.16 -12.71
N GLY A 420 -14.10 4.88 -13.15
CA GLY A 420 -13.39 5.68 -14.13
C GLY A 420 -12.76 6.93 -13.53
N ARG A 421 -11.96 7.66 -14.33
CA ARG A 421 -11.27 8.89 -13.91
C ARG A 421 -12.28 9.94 -13.43
N GLY A 422 -12.09 10.45 -12.22
CA GLY A 422 -12.99 11.37 -11.54
C GLY A 422 -14.40 10.81 -11.26
N GLY A 423 -14.57 9.49 -11.36
CA GLY A 423 -15.87 8.83 -11.22
C GLY A 423 -16.93 9.36 -12.20
N PRO A 424 -18.22 9.32 -11.83
CA PRO A 424 -19.29 9.83 -12.69
C PRO A 424 -19.23 11.36 -12.91
N HIS A 425 -18.38 12.10 -12.17
CA HIS A 425 -18.23 13.54 -12.34
C HIS A 425 -17.49 13.92 -13.63
N GLN A 426 -16.52 13.10 -14.04
CA GLN A 426 -15.72 13.33 -15.25
C GLN A 426 -15.86 12.20 -16.28
N SER A 427 -16.25 11.00 -15.84
CA SER A 427 -16.43 9.80 -16.67
C SER A 427 -17.85 9.22 -16.53
N PRO A 428 -18.92 10.01 -16.77
CA PRO A 428 -20.31 9.57 -16.56
C PRO A 428 -20.72 8.35 -17.39
N GLU A 429 -20.12 8.17 -18.58
CA GLU A 429 -20.41 7.02 -19.45
C GLU A 429 -19.71 5.74 -18.99
N PHE A 430 -18.61 5.85 -18.24
CA PHE A 430 -17.90 4.68 -17.71
C PHE A 430 -18.77 3.91 -16.71
N ALA A 431 -19.37 4.63 -15.77
CA ALA A 431 -20.24 4.04 -14.74
C ALA A 431 -21.53 3.42 -15.31
N LYS A 432 -21.97 3.82 -16.51
CA LYS A 432 -23.19 3.31 -17.15
C LYS A 432 -23.00 1.96 -17.85
N ALA A 433 -21.78 1.58 -18.17
CA ALA A 433 -21.47 0.33 -18.89
C ALA A 433 -21.62 -0.94 -18.03
N GLY A 434 -21.90 -0.78 -16.72
CA GLY A 434 -21.94 -1.87 -15.75
C GLY A 434 -20.56 -2.24 -15.22
N TYR A 435 -20.52 -2.91 -14.07
CA TYR A 435 -19.26 -3.22 -13.35
C TYR A 435 -18.64 -4.56 -13.73
N GLU A 436 -19.37 -5.46 -14.41
CA GLU A 436 -18.87 -6.81 -14.71
C GLU A 436 -17.60 -6.77 -15.57
N SER A 437 -17.60 -5.97 -16.64
CA SER A 437 -16.43 -5.78 -17.49
C SER A 437 -15.23 -5.18 -16.75
N VAL A 438 -15.49 -4.33 -15.75
CA VAL A 438 -14.45 -3.73 -14.91
C VAL A 438 -13.84 -4.76 -13.99
N CYS A 439 -14.66 -5.57 -13.32
CA CYS A 439 -14.21 -6.67 -12.48
C CYS A 439 -13.38 -7.68 -13.29
N LEU A 440 -13.86 -8.07 -14.47
CA LEU A 440 -13.21 -9.05 -15.36
C LEU A 440 -11.95 -8.49 -16.04
N GLY A 441 -11.68 -7.19 -15.95
CA GLY A 441 -10.41 -6.61 -16.38
C GLY A 441 -9.21 -7.13 -15.58
N CYS A 442 -9.45 -7.53 -14.32
CA CYS A 442 -8.44 -8.10 -13.44
C CYS A 442 -8.78 -9.51 -12.97
N HIS A 443 -10.04 -9.79 -12.66
CA HIS A 443 -10.49 -11.11 -12.23
C HIS A 443 -10.79 -12.02 -13.42
N THR A 444 -9.74 -12.44 -14.12
CA THR A 444 -9.82 -13.42 -15.21
C THR A 444 -9.59 -14.83 -14.69
N ALA A 445 -9.82 -15.84 -15.55
CA ALA A 445 -9.42 -17.21 -15.24
C ALA A 445 -7.90 -17.36 -15.01
N GLU A 446 -7.07 -16.44 -15.50
CA GLU A 446 -5.60 -16.47 -15.34
C GLU A 446 -5.16 -15.89 -13.98
N HIS A 447 -5.86 -14.87 -13.50
CA HIS A 447 -5.49 -14.09 -12.31
C HIS A 447 -6.36 -14.38 -11.07
N SER A 448 -7.43 -15.18 -11.19
CA SER A 448 -8.32 -15.47 -10.07
C SER A 448 -8.80 -16.91 -10.06
N LEU A 449 -8.68 -17.54 -8.89
CA LEU A 449 -9.28 -18.82 -8.58
C LEU A 449 -10.76 -18.64 -8.26
N HIS A 450 -11.62 -19.21 -9.11
CA HIS A 450 -13.07 -19.21 -8.94
C HIS A 450 -13.67 -17.81 -8.64
N PHE A 451 -13.64 -16.95 -9.67
CA PHE A 451 -14.32 -15.66 -9.64
C PHE A 451 -15.70 -15.75 -10.28
N VAL A 452 -16.75 -15.50 -9.49
CA VAL A 452 -18.14 -15.40 -9.96
C VAL A 452 -18.64 -14.00 -9.65
N PHE A 453 -18.81 -13.16 -10.68
CA PHE A 453 -19.16 -11.74 -10.53
C PHE A 453 -20.36 -11.51 -9.60
N GLY A 454 -21.46 -12.23 -9.83
CA GLY A 454 -22.69 -12.09 -9.03
C GLY A 454 -22.52 -12.44 -7.54
N GLU A 455 -21.56 -13.29 -7.20
CA GLU A 455 -21.26 -13.64 -5.81
C GLU A 455 -20.31 -12.66 -5.13
N ARG A 456 -19.43 -12.02 -5.91
CA ARG A 456 -18.38 -11.10 -5.41
C ARG A 456 -18.87 -9.66 -5.31
N LEU A 457 -19.75 -9.21 -6.21
CA LEU A 457 -20.27 -7.83 -6.23
C LEU A 457 -20.86 -7.37 -4.88
N PRO A 458 -21.66 -8.18 -4.14
CA PRO A 458 -22.20 -7.77 -2.85
C PRO A 458 -21.13 -7.51 -1.77
N LEU A 459 -19.92 -8.05 -1.91
CA LEU A 459 -18.85 -7.87 -0.92
C LEU A 459 -18.21 -6.48 -1.02
N VAL A 460 -18.23 -5.87 -2.20
CA VAL A 460 -17.65 -4.54 -2.49
C VAL A 460 -18.71 -3.44 -2.70
N SER A 461 -19.95 -3.80 -2.99
CA SER A 461 -21.05 -2.84 -3.21
C SER A 461 -21.31 -1.96 -1.97
N HIS A 462 -21.23 -0.65 -2.14
CA HIS A 462 -21.54 0.30 -1.06
C HIS A 462 -22.96 0.14 -0.53
N ALA A 463 -23.93 -0.15 -1.40
CA ALA A 463 -25.32 -0.35 -1.00
C ALA A 463 -25.50 -1.65 -0.17
N ALA A 464 -24.85 -2.73 -0.59
CA ALA A 464 -24.90 -4.01 0.13
C ALA A 464 -24.08 -4.00 1.44
N ASN A 465 -23.24 -2.99 1.63
CA ASN A 465 -22.40 -2.79 2.80
C ASN A 465 -22.86 -1.59 3.67
N ALA A 466 -23.95 -0.91 3.32
CA ALA A 466 -24.40 0.30 4.01
C ALA A 466 -24.65 0.06 5.51
N GLN A 467 -25.11 -1.13 5.87
CA GLN A 467 -25.37 -1.55 7.24
C GLN A 467 -24.12 -1.66 8.12
N LEU A 468 -22.92 -1.76 7.54
CA LEU A 468 -21.67 -1.90 8.32
C LEU A 468 -21.42 -0.70 9.25
N ALA A 469 -21.91 0.48 8.88
CA ALA A 469 -21.86 1.69 9.71
C ALA A 469 -22.69 1.56 11.00
N SER A 470 -23.74 0.73 11.00
CA SER A 470 -24.64 0.55 12.14
C SER A 470 -24.23 -0.59 13.09
N LEU A 471 -23.26 -1.42 12.68
CA LEU A 471 -22.75 -2.51 13.50
C LEU A 471 -21.71 -2.02 14.51
N SER A 472 -21.67 -2.66 15.68
CA SER A 472 -20.55 -2.53 16.61
C SER A 472 -19.25 -3.02 15.98
N LEU A 473 -18.10 -2.62 16.56
CA LEU A 473 -16.77 -3.04 16.09
C LEU A 473 -16.65 -4.57 16.05
N GLU A 474 -17.08 -5.25 17.12
CA GLU A 474 -17.02 -6.71 17.25
C GLU A 474 -17.88 -7.41 16.19
N GLN A 475 -19.12 -6.96 15.99
CA GLN A 475 -20.01 -7.51 14.97
C GLN A 475 -19.46 -7.32 13.56
N ARG A 476 -18.83 -6.17 13.30
CA ARG A 476 -18.17 -5.89 12.01
C ARG A 476 -16.99 -6.83 11.80
N GLN A 477 -16.12 -6.99 12.80
CA GLN A 477 -14.98 -7.90 12.74
C GLN A 477 -15.43 -9.35 12.49
N GLU A 478 -16.47 -9.81 13.19
CA GLU A 478 -17.00 -11.17 12.98
C GLU A 478 -17.53 -11.37 11.55
N LEU A 479 -18.24 -10.38 11.01
CA LEU A 479 -18.76 -10.41 9.64
C LEU A 479 -17.62 -10.42 8.61
N LEU A 480 -16.59 -9.58 8.79
CA LEU A 480 -15.43 -9.54 7.90
C LEU A 480 -14.63 -10.86 7.95
N ALA A 481 -14.39 -11.41 9.15
CA ALA A 481 -13.74 -12.70 9.30
C ALA A 481 -14.50 -13.85 8.61
N LYS A 482 -15.85 -13.80 8.60
CA LYS A 482 -16.67 -14.77 7.83
C LYS A 482 -16.50 -14.60 6.31
N ARG A 483 -16.35 -13.36 5.81
CA ARG A 483 -16.09 -13.09 4.39
C ARG A 483 -14.74 -13.64 3.96
N ASP A 484 -13.69 -13.45 4.76
CA ASP A 484 -12.36 -13.99 4.47
C ASP A 484 -12.36 -15.52 4.37
N LYS A 485 -13.15 -16.21 5.20
CA LYS A 485 -13.32 -17.67 5.10
C LYS A 485 -13.97 -18.08 3.78
N ARG A 486 -14.95 -17.31 3.27
CA ARG A 486 -15.59 -17.58 1.97
C ARG A 486 -14.64 -17.34 0.80
N GLU A 487 -13.70 -16.40 0.92
CA GLU A 487 -12.67 -16.17 -0.10
C GLU A 487 -11.67 -17.32 -0.22
N ARG A 488 -11.48 -18.15 0.81
CA ARG A 488 -10.66 -19.37 0.72
C ARG A 488 -11.28 -20.50 -0.09
N GLN A 489 -12.50 -20.34 -0.63
CA GLN A 489 -13.05 -21.31 -1.57
C GLN A 489 -12.33 -21.17 -2.93
N LEU A 490 -11.22 -21.89 -3.08
CA LEU A 490 -10.32 -21.81 -4.24
C LEU A 490 -10.90 -22.46 -5.50
N PHE A 491 -11.81 -23.43 -5.35
CA PHE A 491 -12.34 -24.22 -6.44
C PHE A 491 -13.87 -24.14 -6.53
N GLU A 492 -14.40 -24.39 -7.73
CA GLU A 492 -15.83 -24.65 -7.91
C GLU A 492 -16.27 -25.83 -7.06
N LYS A 493 -17.48 -25.76 -6.48
CA LYS A 493 -18.05 -26.89 -5.75
C LYS A 493 -18.23 -28.09 -6.68
N GLY A 494 -17.93 -29.26 -6.15
CA GLY A 494 -18.08 -30.51 -6.87
C GLY A 494 -17.71 -31.68 -5.98
N ASP A 495 -17.94 -32.88 -6.51
CA ASP A 495 -17.59 -34.10 -5.82
C ASP A 495 -16.13 -34.46 -6.07
N TYR A 496 -15.51 -34.93 -5.00
CA TYR A 496 -14.17 -35.46 -4.94
C TYR A 496 -14.17 -36.97 -5.20
N VAL A 497 -13.14 -37.46 -5.88
CA VAL A 497 -12.98 -38.89 -6.25
C VAL A 497 -11.77 -39.55 -5.58
N GLY A 498 -10.82 -38.76 -5.10
CA GLY A 498 -9.60 -39.21 -4.44
C GLY A 498 -8.45 -39.46 -5.43
N SER A 499 -7.20 -39.31 -4.95
CA SER A 499 -6.00 -39.42 -5.78
C SER A 499 -5.88 -40.76 -6.53
N ALA A 500 -6.39 -41.85 -5.95
CA ALA A 500 -6.35 -43.17 -6.58
C ALA A 500 -7.09 -43.22 -7.92
N SER A 501 -8.17 -42.44 -8.08
CA SER A 501 -8.91 -42.36 -9.34
C SER A 501 -8.12 -41.68 -10.47
N CYS A 502 -7.08 -40.92 -10.14
CA CYS A 502 -6.22 -40.24 -11.12
C CYS A 502 -5.15 -41.17 -11.71
N GLN A 503 -4.76 -42.23 -11.00
CA GLN A 503 -3.57 -43.04 -11.28
C GLN A 503 -3.58 -43.68 -12.68
N SER A 504 -4.72 -44.16 -13.16
CA SER A 504 -4.79 -44.89 -14.44
C SER A 504 -4.48 -44.01 -15.65
N CYS A 505 -4.77 -42.71 -15.57
CA CYS A 505 -4.54 -41.74 -16.64
C CYS A 505 -3.28 -40.90 -16.39
N HIS A 506 -2.93 -40.66 -15.13
CA HIS A 506 -1.82 -39.82 -14.68
C HIS A 506 -0.80 -40.61 -13.83
N ALA A 507 -0.34 -41.74 -14.36
CA ALA A 507 0.51 -42.67 -13.61
C ALA A 507 1.83 -42.03 -13.14
N LYS A 508 2.45 -41.20 -13.98
CA LYS A 508 3.73 -40.53 -13.65
C LYS A 508 3.55 -39.50 -12.56
N GLU A 509 2.51 -38.68 -12.68
CA GLU A 509 2.17 -37.64 -11.70
C GLU A 509 1.79 -38.28 -10.36
N HIS A 510 1.01 -39.37 -10.38
CA HIS A 510 0.64 -40.10 -9.18
C HIS A 510 1.86 -40.73 -8.49
N GLU A 511 2.81 -41.29 -9.24
CA GLU A 511 4.06 -41.81 -8.69
C GLU A 511 4.86 -40.71 -7.98
N LEU A 512 5.04 -39.56 -8.62
CA LEU A 512 5.70 -38.39 -8.03
C LEU A 512 4.99 -37.90 -6.77
N TRP A 513 3.66 -37.77 -6.80
CA TRP A 513 2.86 -37.38 -5.64
C TRP A 513 3.00 -38.39 -4.50
N SER A 514 2.94 -39.69 -4.77
CA SER A 514 3.00 -40.74 -3.75
C SER A 514 4.30 -40.75 -2.95
N ALA A 515 5.40 -40.27 -3.54
CA ALA A 515 6.69 -40.11 -2.89
C ALA A 515 6.83 -38.80 -2.09
N SER A 516 5.83 -37.90 -2.15
CA SER A 516 5.89 -36.58 -1.52
C SER A 516 5.43 -36.60 -0.05
N ALA A 517 5.75 -35.53 0.68
CA ALA A 517 5.22 -35.30 2.02
C ALA A 517 3.69 -35.14 2.02
N HIS A 518 3.11 -34.60 0.94
CA HIS A 518 1.66 -34.40 0.80
C HIS A 518 0.89 -35.72 0.85
N ALA A 519 1.41 -36.80 0.24
CA ALA A 519 0.81 -38.13 0.30
C ALA A 519 0.86 -38.79 1.69
N ASN A 520 1.61 -38.21 2.64
CA ASN A 520 1.77 -38.69 4.01
C ASN A 520 1.36 -37.65 5.07
N ALA A 521 0.71 -36.56 4.65
CA ALA A 521 0.42 -35.41 5.50
C ALA A 521 -0.46 -35.77 6.71
N PHE A 522 -1.51 -36.57 6.55
CA PHE A 522 -2.38 -36.94 7.68
C PHE A 522 -1.65 -37.82 8.71
N GLY A 523 -0.67 -38.60 8.24
CA GLY A 523 0.19 -39.40 9.11
C GLY A 523 1.01 -38.57 10.10
N THR A 524 1.30 -37.29 9.79
CA THR A 524 1.98 -36.40 10.75
C THR A 524 1.06 -35.97 11.88
N LEU A 525 -0.24 -35.75 11.61
CA LEU A 525 -1.24 -35.45 12.65
C LEU A 525 -1.42 -36.61 13.62
N ALA A 526 -1.43 -37.85 13.11
CA ALA A 526 -1.52 -39.03 13.94
C ALA A 526 -0.31 -39.17 14.90
N LYS A 527 0.88 -38.72 14.47
CA LYS A 527 2.09 -38.71 15.30
C LYS A 527 2.08 -37.62 16.37
N SER A 528 1.49 -36.46 16.08
CA SER A 528 1.37 -35.35 17.03
C SER A 528 0.13 -35.44 17.94
N GLY A 529 -0.81 -36.35 17.65
CA GLY A 529 -2.08 -36.46 18.39
C GLY A 529 -3.16 -35.48 17.94
N GLU A 530 -2.93 -34.77 16.83
CA GLU A 530 -3.80 -33.71 16.29
C GLU A 530 -4.78 -34.21 15.21
N GLN A 531 -4.92 -35.53 15.03
CA GLN A 531 -5.76 -36.13 13.98
C GLN A 531 -7.26 -35.82 14.09
N LYS A 532 -7.72 -35.23 15.20
CA LYS A 532 -9.10 -34.77 15.42
C LYS A 532 -9.24 -33.25 15.40
N ASN A 533 -8.14 -32.53 15.28
CA ASN A 533 -8.13 -31.07 15.26
C ASN A 533 -8.59 -30.57 13.89
N ALA A 534 -9.75 -29.93 13.85
CA ALA A 534 -10.37 -29.46 12.62
C ALA A 534 -9.51 -28.45 11.87
N ASP A 535 -8.72 -27.64 12.58
CA ASP A 535 -7.84 -26.66 11.95
C ASP A 535 -6.65 -27.34 11.29
N CYS A 536 -6.06 -28.36 11.93
CA CYS A 536 -5.02 -29.17 11.32
C CYS A 536 -5.55 -30.02 10.14
N GLN A 537 -6.76 -30.56 10.25
CA GLN A 537 -7.37 -31.37 9.19
C GLN A 537 -7.57 -30.58 7.89
N ARG A 538 -7.81 -29.27 7.94
CA ARG A 538 -7.92 -28.41 6.75
C ARG A 538 -6.70 -28.48 5.84
N CYS A 539 -5.51 -28.56 6.43
CA CYS A 539 -4.25 -28.56 5.69
C CYS A 539 -3.67 -29.96 5.44
N HIS A 540 -4.18 -30.99 6.13
CA HIS A 540 -3.64 -32.36 6.07
C HIS A 540 -4.60 -33.38 5.45
N THR A 541 -5.73 -32.94 4.90
CA THR A 541 -6.73 -33.79 4.24
C THR A 541 -7.17 -33.18 2.90
N THR A 542 -7.91 -33.96 2.12
CA THR A 542 -8.47 -33.51 0.84
C THR A 542 -9.95 -33.18 0.99
N GLY A 543 -10.37 -32.01 0.52
CA GLY A 543 -11.78 -31.59 0.52
C GLY A 543 -12.39 -31.48 1.93
N PHE A 544 -11.62 -30.95 2.90
CA PHE A 544 -12.08 -30.85 4.29
C PHE A 544 -13.41 -30.07 4.40
N GLY A 545 -14.44 -30.72 4.97
CA GLY A 545 -15.77 -30.15 5.16
C GLY A 545 -16.67 -30.21 3.93
N GLU A 546 -16.18 -30.70 2.79
CA GLU A 546 -16.97 -30.87 1.57
C GLU A 546 -17.82 -32.14 1.63
N ALA A 547 -18.89 -32.18 0.83
CA ALA A 547 -19.92 -33.22 0.90
C ALA A 547 -19.37 -34.64 0.65
N THR A 548 -18.42 -34.78 -0.27
CA THR A 548 -17.75 -36.06 -0.56
C THR A 548 -16.28 -36.08 -0.13
N GLY A 549 -15.76 -34.99 0.44
CA GLY A 549 -14.38 -34.89 0.92
C GLY A 549 -14.22 -35.36 2.36
N PHE A 550 -13.08 -35.09 3.00
CA PHE A 550 -12.85 -35.47 4.39
C PHE A 550 -13.74 -34.65 5.36
N PRO A 551 -14.33 -35.24 6.43
CA PRO A 551 -14.26 -36.65 6.81
C PRO A 551 -15.35 -37.53 6.17
N HIS A 552 -16.30 -36.95 5.42
CA HIS A 552 -17.45 -37.68 4.86
C HIS A 552 -17.05 -38.85 3.95
N GLY A 553 -16.05 -38.65 3.10
CA GLY A 553 -15.48 -39.69 2.24
C GLY A 553 -14.45 -40.59 2.93
N GLY A 554 -14.24 -40.41 4.24
CA GLY A 554 -13.39 -41.26 5.07
C GLY A 554 -11.92 -41.29 4.65
N LYS A 555 -11.29 -42.47 4.80
CA LYS A 555 -9.85 -42.67 4.59
C LYS A 555 -9.35 -42.35 3.19
N THR A 556 -10.25 -42.38 2.19
CA THR A 556 -9.93 -42.02 0.80
C THR A 556 -9.33 -40.62 0.68
N PHE A 557 -9.69 -39.73 1.61
CA PHE A 557 -9.30 -38.32 1.61
C PHE A 557 -8.38 -37.96 2.80
N GLU A 558 -7.84 -38.97 3.48
CA GLU A 558 -6.67 -38.77 4.34
C GLU A 558 -5.49 -38.36 3.45
N ASN A 559 -4.73 -37.35 3.88
CA ASN A 559 -3.60 -36.71 3.19
C ASN A 559 -4.00 -35.62 2.18
N VAL A 560 -3.00 -34.85 1.76
CA VAL A 560 -3.13 -33.78 0.75
C VAL A 560 -3.04 -34.45 -0.63
N GLY A 561 -4.19 -34.69 -1.23
CA GLY A 561 -4.34 -35.41 -2.51
C GLY A 561 -4.30 -34.49 -3.73
N CYS A 562 -4.42 -35.08 -4.93
CA CYS A 562 -4.40 -34.32 -6.19
C CYS A 562 -5.43 -33.18 -6.18
N GLU A 563 -6.62 -33.45 -5.67
CA GLU A 563 -7.76 -32.52 -5.65
C GLU A 563 -7.58 -31.36 -4.65
N SER A 564 -6.58 -31.40 -3.76
CA SER A 564 -6.22 -30.26 -2.90
C SER A 564 -5.56 -29.13 -3.70
N CYS A 565 -4.87 -29.45 -4.80
CA CYS A 565 -4.25 -28.46 -5.69
C CYS A 565 -5.06 -28.21 -6.96
N HIS A 566 -5.81 -29.22 -7.39
CA HIS A 566 -6.47 -29.25 -8.70
C HIS A 566 -7.99 -29.01 -8.62
N GLY A 567 -8.59 -29.07 -7.42
CA GLY A 567 -10.02 -29.00 -7.20
C GLY A 567 -10.74 -30.34 -7.42
N PRO A 568 -12.08 -30.39 -7.22
CA PRO A 568 -12.86 -31.63 -7.29
C PRO A 568 -12.81 -32.29 -8.67
N GLY A 569 -12.42 -33.56 -8.71
CA GLY A 569 -12.10 -34.30 -9.93
C GLY A 569 -13.25 -35.06 -10.55
N LYS A 570 -14.43 -35.18 -9.91
CA LYS A 570 -15.51 -36.04 -10.42
C LYS A 570 -15.92 -35.71 -11.86
N ARG A 571 -16.12 -34.42 -12.17
CA ARG A 571 -16.50 -33.99 -13.53
C ARG A 571 -15.45 -34.38 -14.57
N HIS A 572 -14.18 -34.28 -14.21
CA HIS A 572 -13.05 -34.63 -15.07
C HIS A 572 -12.94 -36.15 -15.30
N VAL A 573 -13.23 -36.95 -14.28
CA VAL A 573 -13.25 -38.41 -14.42
C VAL A 573 -14.48 -38.86 -15.23
N ASP A 574 -15.66 -38.33 -14.93
CA ASP A 574 -16.91 -38.69 -15.59
C ASP A 574 -16.90 -38.36 -17.09
N ASP A 575 -16.21 -37.28 -17.49
CA ASP A 575 -16.07 -36.88 -18.90
C ASP A 575 -14.83 -37.46 -19.59
N ALA A 576 -14.04 -38.29 -18.88
CA ALA A 576 -12.78 -38.85 -19.33
C ALA A 576 -11.77 -37.79 -19.84
N GLY A 577 -11.77 -36.60 -19.23
CA GLY A 577 -10.89 -35.48 -19.56
C GLY A 577 -11.21 -34.82 -20.90
N LYS A 578 -12.40 -35.04 -21.48
CA LYS A 578 -12.77 -34.49 -22.79
C LYS A 578 -13.04 -32.99 -22.76
N SER A 579 -13.47 -32.43 -21.64
CA SER A 579 -13.75 -31.00 -21.51
C SER A 579 -12.58 -30.27 -20.86
N SER A 580 -12.11 -29.19 -21.49
CA SER A 580 -11.15 -28.27 -20.87
C SER A 580 -11.79 -27.52 -19.70
N GLY A 581 -11.09 -27.40 -18.56
CA GLY A 581 -11.52 -26.59 -17.42
C GLY A 581 -12.35 -27.33 -16.36
N THR A 582 -12.53 -28.65 -16.48
CA THR A 582 -13.17 -29.50 -15.44
C THR A 582 -12.30 -29.73 -14.22
N ILE A 583 -11.00 -29.43 -14.31
CA ILE A 583 -10.03 -29.49 -13.23
C ILE A 583 -8.97 -28.39 -13.43
N LEU A 584 -8.45 -27.80 -12.35
CA LEU A 584 -7.48 -26.70 -12.43
C LEU A 584 -6.14 -27.19 -13.00
N ARG A 585 -5.58 -26.47 -13.96
CA ARG A 585 -4.23 -26.71 -14.51
C ARG A 585 -3.28 -25.62 -14.00
N LEU A 586 -2.41 -25.96 -13.06
CA LEU A 586 -1.51 -24.99 -12.40
C LEU A 586 -0.59 -24.27 -13.41
N THR A 587 -0.20 -24.94 -14.49
CA THR A 587 0.71 -24.40 -15.53
C THR A 587 0.09 -23.36 -16.46
N GLU A 588 -1.23 -23.19 -16.44
CA GLU A 588 -1.96 -22.22 -17.27
C GLU A 588 -2.38 -20.98 -16.46
N LYS A 589 -1.87 -20.85 -15.22
CA LYS A 589 -2.22 -19.80 -14.29
C LYS A 589 -1.00 -18.94 -13.98
N CYS A 590 -1.25 -17.68 -13.64
CA CYS A 590 -0.19 -16.80 -13.15
C CYS A 590 0.36 -17.37 -11.83
N ASP A 591 1.68 -17.58 -11.78
CA ASP A 591 2.36 -18.24 -10.65
C ASP A 591 2.12 -17.46 -9.34
N SER A 592 2.19 -16.13 -9.40
CA SER A 592 2.03 -15.25 -8.24
C SER A 592 0.56 -15.05 -7.81
N CYS A 593 -0.39 -15.03 -8.76
CA CYS A 593 -1.80 -14.77 -8.43
C CYS A 593 -2.58 -16.01 -7.98
N VAL A 594 -2.25 -17.19 -8.52
CA VAL A 594 -3.08 -18.40 -8.36
C VAL A 594 -2.34 -19.47 -7.57
N ILE A 595 -1.07 -19.73 -7.87
CA ILE A 595 -0.36 -20.82 -7.20
C ILE A 595 -0.08 -20.45 -5.74
N MET A 596 0.26 -19.19 -5.46
CA MET A 596 0.40 -18.69 -4.09
C MET A 596 -0.89 -18.82 -3.28
N GLN A 597 -2.07 -18.67 -3.88
CA GLN A 597 -3.34 -18.84 -3.16
C GLN A 597 -3.59 -20.30 -2.76
N ILE A 598 -3.16 -21.25 -3.60
CA ILE A 598 -3.30 -22.69 -3.32
C ILE A 598 -2.30 -23.11 -2.25
N CYS A 599 -1.01 -22.81 -2.46
CA CYS A 599 0.04 -23.18 -1.53
C CYS A 599 -0.09 -22.45 -0.20
N GLY A 600 -0.30 -21.12 -0.23
CA GLY A 600 -0.45 -20.26 0.94
C GLY A 600 -1.74 -20.48 1.73
N SER A 601 -2.68 -21.29 1.23
CA SER A 601 -3.84 -21.70 2.04
C SER A 601 -3.45 -22.60 3.23
N CYS A 602 -2.28 -23.22 3.16
CA CYS A 602 -1.73 -24.14 4.17
C CYS A 602 -0.30 -23.76 4.59
N HIS A 603 0.49 -23.16 3.69
CA HIS A 603 1.87 -22.76 3.92
C HIS A 603 1.96 -21.24 4.15
N ASP A 604 1.66 -20.83 5.37
CA ASP A 604 1.84 -19.47 5.86
C ASP A 604 2.68 -19.50 7.16
N ASP A 605 3.08 -18.34 7.67
CA ASP A 605 3.91 -18.26 8.88
C ASP A 605 3.24 -18.88 10.12
N ALA A 606 1.91 -18.98 10.14
CA ALA A 606 1.18 -19.54 11.27
C ALA A 606 1.16 -21.08 11.23
N ASN A 607 1.11 -21.68 10.04
CA ASN A 607 0.93 -23.11 9.83
C ASN A 607 2.21 -23.84 9.39
N ASP A 608 3.14 -23.16 8.73
CA ASP A 608 4.44 -23.68 8.27
C ASP A 608 5.56 -22.62 8.43
N PRO A 609 5.93 -22.29 9.69
CA PRO A 609 6.89 -21.22 9.97
C PRO A 609 8.26 -21.51 9.35
N GLY A 610 8.79 -20.54 8.59
CA GLY A 610 10.06 -20.67 7.87
C GLY A 610 9.94 -21.30 6.48
N PHE A 611 8.72 -21.50 5.98
CA PHE A 611 8.50 -21.91 4.61
C PHE A 611 8.86 -20.80 3.62
N GLU A 612 10.05 -20.88 3.01
CA GLU A 612 10.43 -20.00 1.89
C GLU A 612 9.94 -20.61 0.56
N PHE A 613 9.01 -19.92 -0.11
CA PHE A 613 8.57 -20.32 -1.44
C PHE A 613 9.50 -19.77 -2.52
N GLU A 614 10.58 -20.50 -2.79
CA GLU A 614 11.40 -20.30 -3.99
C GLU A 614 10.58 -20.69 -5.23
N LEU A 615 9.72 -19.75 -5.65
CA LEU A 615 8.67 -19.91 -6.65
C LEU A 615 9.18 -20.65 -7.89
N ASP A 616 10.31 -20.22 -8.45
CA ASP A 616 10.83 -20.79 -9.69
C ASP A 616 11.37 -22.22 -9.53
N GLU A 617 12.11 -22.51 -8.44
CA GLU A 617 12.74 -23.82 -8.22
C GLU A 617 11.70 -24.88 -7.77
N LYS A 618 10.82 -24.51 -6.86
CA LYS A 618 9.78 -25.41 -6.32
C LYS A 618 8.67 -25.64 -7.35
N LEU A 619 8.24 -24.60 -8.10
CA LEU A 619 7.29 -24.80 -9.19
C LEU A 619 7.88 -25.64 -10.31
N ALA A 620 9.15 -25.46 -10.70
CA ALA A 620 9.77 -26.30 -11.71
C ALA A 620 9.73 -27.80 -11.35
N LYS A 621 9.83 -28.13 -10.05
CA LYS A 621 9.71 -29.51 -9.53
C LYS A 621 8.27 -30.02 -9.48
N LEU A 622 7.28 -29.14 -9.31
CA LEU A 622 5.85 -29.47 -9.23
C LEU A 622 5.14 -29.43 -10.59
N ARG A 623 5.71 -28.75 -11.59
CA ARG A 623 5.15 -28.65 -12.94
C ARG A 623 5.22 -30.00 -13.66
N HIS A 624 4.06 -30.57 -13.95
CA HIS A 624 3.92 -31.79 -14.75
C HIS A 624 2.93 -31.61 -15.92
N GLY A 625 3.19 -32.28 -17.05
CA GLY A 625 2.28 -32.31 -18.21
C GLY A 625 2.51 -31.26 -19.31
N PHE A 626 3.76 -30.90 -19.65
CA PHE A 626 4.08 -29.92 -20.69
C PHE A 626 3.55 -30.29 -22.10
N ARG A 627 2.86 -29.33 -22.73
CA ARG A 627 3.10 -28.99 -24.15
C ARG A 627 3.78 -27.63 -24.14
N GLU A 628 4.98 -27.52 -24.72
CA GLU A 628 5.63 -26.24 -24.91
C GLU A 628 4.66 -25.27 -25.62
N LYS A 629 4.48 -24.06 -25.06
CA LYS A 629 3.91 -22.95 -25.82
C LYS A 629 4.82 -22.78 -27.04
N LYS A 630 4.34 -23.10 -28.25
CA LYS A 630 5.00 -22.62 -29.48
C LYS A 630 5.17 -21.12 -29.31
N ALA A 631 6.42 -20.64 -29.37
CA ALA A 631 6.71 -19.22 -29.39
C ALA A 631 5.78 -18.54 -30.41
N ALA A 632 5.11 -17.47 -29.99
CA ALA A 632 4.33 -16.65 -30.90
C ALA A 632 5.27 -16.21 -32.06
N PRO A 633 4.81 -16.25 -33.32
CA PRO A 633 5.63 -15.77 -34.42
C PRO A 633 5.98 -14.30 -34.16
N LYS A 634 7.27 -14.00 -34.31
CA LYS A 634 7.89 -12.68 -34.07
C LYS A 634 7.21 -11.55 -34.83
#